data_AF-A0A3A4YKM7-F1
#
_entry.id   AF-A0A3A4YKM7-F1
#
_cell.length_a   1.000
_cell.length_b   1.000
_cell.length_c   1.000
_cell.angle_alpha   90.00
_cell.angle_beta   90.00
_cell.angle_gamma   90.00
#
_symmetry.space_group_name_H-M   'P 1'
#
loop_
_entity.id
_entity.type
_entity.pdbx_description
1 polymer ?
#
loop_
_entity_poly.entity_id
_entity_poly.type
_entity_poly.pdbx_seq_one_letter_code
_entity_poly.pdbx_strand_id
1 'polypeptide(L)' 'MPKYIRNAGKHWTSQEERQLSQFAKQNTPTRVIGLKLGRPENGVRAKASELGVSLRPTNQSPYNRKK' A
#
# COMPACT_ATOMS: atom_id res chain seq x y z
N MET A 1 -6.48 -11.50 15.18
CA MET A 1 -5.87 -10.87 13.97
C MET A 1 -4.58 -10.16 14.37
N PRO A 2 -3.50 -10.21 13.57
CA PRO A 2 -2.30 -9.43 13.83
C PRO A 2 -2.61 -7.93 13.90
N LYS A 3 -1.97 -7.22 14.84
CA LYS A 3 -2.21 -5.78 15.11
C LYS A 3 -2.04 -4.90 13.86
N TYR A 4 -1.24 -5.34 12.89
CA TYR A 4 -0.96 -4.62 11.64
C TYR A 4 -2.04 -4.76 10.55
N ILE A 5 -3.04 -5.64 10.70
CA ILE A 5 -4.19 -5.77 9.78
C ILE A 5 -5.52 -5.42 10.45
N ARG A 6 -5.51 -4.43 11.36
CA ARG A 6 -6.68 -3.96 12.11
C ARG A 6 -7.88 -3.51 11.25
N ASN A 7 -7.64 -3.21 9.98
CA ASN A 7 -8.66 -2.80 9.03
C ASN A 7 -8.91 -3.86 7.93
N ALA A 8 -8.46 -5.11 8.09
CA ALA A 8 -8.85 -6.17 7.16
C ALA A 8 -10.38 -6.34 7.11
N GLY A 9 -10.94 -6.50 5.90
CA GLY A 9 -12.38 -6.72 5.68
C GLY A 9 -13.29 -5.50 5.85
N LYS A 10 -12.79 -4.38 6.38
CA LYS A 10 -13.57 -3.14 6.47
C LYS A 10 -13.72 -2.46 5.11
N HIS A 11 -14.75 -1.65 4.92
CA HIS A 11 -14.84 -0.78 3.74
C HIS A 11 -13.68 0.22 3.70
N TRP A 12 -13.28 0.61 2.49
CA TRP A 12 -12.27 1.66 2.27
C TRP A 12 -12.90 3.02 2.43
N THR A 13 -12.22 3.90 3.16
CA THR A 13 -12.60 5.31 3.25
C THR A 13 -11.92 6.13 2.15
N SER A 14 -12.54 7.21 1.70
CA SER A 14 -11.94 8.10 0.70
C SER A 14 -10.60 8.70 1.19
N GLN A 15 -10.39 8.80 2.50
CA GLN A 15 -9.11 9.21 3.07
C GLN A 15 -8.03 8.15 2.85
N GLU A 16 -8.33 6.87 3.10
CA GLU A 16 -7.39 5.77 2.86
C GLU A 16 -7.04 5.65 1.37
N GLU A 17 -8.00 5.88 0.47
CA GLU A 17 -7.77 5.89 -0.98
C GLU A 17 -6.79 7.00 -1.40
N ARG A 18 -6.98 8.22 -0.86
CA ARG A 18 -6.06 9.36 -1.08
C ARG A 18 -4.67 9.06 -0.54
N GLN A 19 -4.58 8.50 0.66
CA GLN A 19 -3.30 8.12 1.28
C GLN A 19 -2.58 7.03 0.48
N LEU A 20 -3.30 6.01 0.01
CA LEU A 20 -2.76 4.96 -0.86
C LEU A 20 -2.13 5.58 -2.12
N SER A 21 -2.87 6.46 -2.81
CA SER A 21 -2.39 7.15 -4.01
C SER A 21 -1.14 8.00 -3.70
N GLN A 22 -1.13 8.72 -2.59
CA GLN A 22 0.02 9.52 -2.17
C GLN A 22 1.26 8.66 -1.91
N PHE A 23 1.12 7.55 -1.17
CA PHE A 23 2.24 6.67 -0.87
C PHE A 23 2.78 5.98 -2.13
N ALA A 24 1.89 5.60 -3.06
CA ALA A 24 2.27 5.04 -4.35
C ALA A 24 3.08 6.05 -5.18
N LYS A 25 2.67 7.33 -5.22
CA LYS A 25 3.43 8.41 -5.89
C LYS A 25 4.81 8.63 -5.27
N GLN A 26 4.96 8.37 -3.98
CA GLN A 26 6.24 8.43 -3.26
C GLN A 26 7.09 7.17 -3.42
N ASN A 27 6.69 6.21 -4.26
CA ASN A 27 7.34 4.91 -4.42
C ASN A 27 7.45 4.13 -3.09
N THR A 28 6.46 4.26 -2.21
CA THR A 28 6.44 3.51 -0.95
C THR A 28 6.17 2.04 -1.25
N PRO A 29 6.97 1.09 -0.72
CA PRO A 29 6.72 -0.34 -0.93
C PRO A 29 5.33 -0.75 -0.46
N THR A 30 4.64 -1.59 -1.24
CA THR A 30 3.25 -2.03 -0.98
C THR A 30 3.04 -2.55 0.44
N ARG A 31 4.02 -3.29 0.98
CA ARG A 31 3.94 -3.81 2.34
C ARG A 31 3.95 -2.70 3.39
N VAL A 32 4.75 -1.66 3.19
CA VAL A 32 4.80 -0.49 4.09
C VAL A 32 3.50 0.31 4.01
N ILE A 33 2.90 0.43 2.81
CA ILE A 33 1.56 1.02 2.64
C ILE A 33 0.54 0.26 3.49
N GLY A 34 0.53 -1.07 3.42
CA GLY A 34 -0.34 -1.92 4.24
C GLY A 34 -0.17 -1.67 5.74
N LEU A 35 1.07 -1.58 6.23
CA LEU A 35 1.35 -1.28 7.64
C LEU A 35 0.81 0.09 8.07
N LYS A 36 0.98 1.13 7.24
CA LYS A 36 0.49 2.50 7.54
C LYS A 36 -1.04 2.56 7.57
N LEU A 37 -1.69 1.88 6.63
CA LEU A 37 -3.16 1.87 6.52
C LEU A 37 -3.82 0.82 7.44
N GLY A 38 -3.04 -0.09 8.04
CA GLY A 38 -3.56 -1.21 8.81
C GLY A 38 -4.30 -2.23 7.93
N ARG A 39 -3.93 -2.34 6.65
CA ARG A 39 -4.56 -3.18 5.62
C ARG A 39 -3.60 -4.29 5.20
N PRO A 40 -4.10 -5.48 4.85
CA PRO A 40 -3.25 -6.55 4.34
C PRO A 40 -2.73 -6.19 2.94
N GLU A 41 -1.53 -6.68 2.60
CA GLU A 41 -0.83 -6.32 1.37
C GLU A 41 -1.65 -6.64 0.10
N ASN A 42 -2.35 -7.79 0.10
CA ASN A 42 -3.26 -8.18 -0.97
C ASN A 42 -4.43 -7.19 -1.13
N GLY A 43 -5.00 -6.71 -0.02
CA GLY A 43 -6.06 -5.70 -0.03
C GLY A 43 -5.59 -4.36 -0.59
N VAL A 44 -4.35 -3.95 -0.27
CA VAL A 44 -3.74 -2.75 -0.86
C VAL A 44 -3.55 -2.92 -2.37
N ARG A 45 -3.06 -4.07 -2.85
CA ARG A 45 -2.92 -4.34 -4.30
C ARG A 45 -4.26 -4.32 -5.02
N ALA A 46 -5.26 -4.99 -4.47
CA ALA A 46 -6.60 -5.02 -5.04
C ALA A 46 -7.18 -3.61 -5.15
N LYS A 47 -7.11 -2.83 -4.05
CA LYS A 47 -7.62 -1.47 -4.05
C LYS A 47 -6.85 -0.54 -4.99
N ALA A 48 -5.54 -0.67 -5.06
CA ALA A 48 -4.72 0.12 -5.99
C ALA A 48 -5.13 -0.17 -7.45
N SER A 49 -5.41 -1.43 -7.79
CA SER A 49 -5.92 -1.82 -9.10
C SER A 49 -7.29 -1.20 -9.40
N GLU A 50 -8.22 -1.24 -8.43
CA GLU A 50 -9.54 -0.59 -8.56
C GLU A 50 -9.43 0.92 -8.80
N LEU A 51 -8.46 1.58 -8.15
CA LEU A 51 -8.22 3.02 -8.27
C LEU A 51 -7.35 3.41 -9.47
N GLY A 52 -6.85 2.45 -10.26
CA GLY A 52 -5.90 2.70 -11.34
C GLY A 52 -4.54 3.23 -10.86
N VAL A 53 -4.19 3.01 -9.58
CA VAL A 53 -2.94 3.46 -8.97
C VAL A 53 -1.86 2.40 -9.17
N SER A 54 -0.78 2.77 -9.87
CA SER A 54 0.37 1.89 -10.05
C SER A 54 1.24 1.83 -8.78
N LEU A 55 1.48 0.62 -8.27
CA LEU A 55 2.36 0.37 -7.12
C LEU A 55 3.81 0.02 -7.56
N ARG A 56 4.35 0.73 -8.58
CA ARG A 56 5.68 0.46 -9.19
C ARG A 56 6.77 0.19 -8.12
N PRO A 57 7.74 -0.71 -8.40
CA PRO A 57 7.59 -2.07 -8.91
C PRO A 57 7.97 -3.12 -7.86
N THR A 58 7.55 -4.37 -8.13
CA THR A 58 7.66 -5.56 -7.29
C THR A 58 9.08 -6.05 -6.96
N ASN A 59 10.13 -5.45 -7.52
CA ASN A 59 11.52 -5.95 -7.39
C ASN A 59 12.59 -4.84 -7.36
N GLN A 60 12.24 -3.64 -6.90
CA GLN A 60 13.24 -2.59 -6.60
C GLN A 60 13.30 -2.41 -5.09
N SER A 61 14.49 -2.58 -4.50
CA SER A 61 14.70 -2.14 -3.12
C SER A 61 14.47 -0.62 -3.05
N PRO A 62 13.75 -0.11 -2.04
CA PRO A 62 13.48 1.32 -1.90
C PRO A 62 14.75 2.19 -1.81
N TYR A 63 15.89 1.56 -1.51
CA TYR A 63 17.22 2.17 -1.57
C TYR A 63 18.04 1.52 -2.67
N ASN A 64 18.58 2.34 -3.56
CA ASN A 64 19.61 1.94 -4.52
C ASN A 64 20.90 1.67 -3.73
N ARG A 65 21.07 0.48 -3.15
CA ARG A 65 22.36 0.06 -2.57
C ARG A 65 23.33 -0.24 -3.73
N LYS A 66 23.81 0.79 -4.41
CA LYS A 66 25.04 0.67 -5.20
C LYS A 66 26.19 0.77 -4.19
N LYS A 67 27.01 -0.28 -4.12
CA LYS A 67 28.31 -0.25 -3.44
C LYS A 67 29.23 0.71 -4.17
#